data_AF-A0A6K5PEM0-F1
#
_entry.id   AF-A0A6K5PEM0-F1
#
_cell.length_a   1.000
_cell.length_b   1.000
_cell.length_c   1.000
_cell.angle_alpha   90.00
_cell.angle_beta   90.00
_cell.angle_gamma   90.00
#
_symmetry.space_group_name_H-M   'P 1'
#
loop_
_entity.id
_entity.type
_entity.pdbx_description
1 polymer ?
#
loop_
_entity_poly.entity_id
_entity_poly.type
_entity_poly.pdbx_seq_one_letter_code
_entity_poly.pdbx_strand_id
1 'polypeptide(L)'
;MNDLKRFNKRSPIFIIILGSLTAIGALSIDMFLPGLPDIRQDFQTTTSNAQLTLSMFMIGLAFGNLFAGPISDSTGRKSRLL
;
A
#
# COMPACT_ATOMS: atom_id res chain seq x y z
N MET A 1 -12.07 -24.29 23.25
CA MET A 1 -13.24 -23.80 22.48
C MET A 1 -13.69 -22.40 22.92
N ASN A 2 -12.76 -21.50 23.31
CA ASN A 2 -13.08 -20.13 23.72
C ASN A 2 -12.27 -19.06 22.97
N ASP A 3 -11.22 -19.44 22.24
CA ASP A 3 -10.35 -18.48 21.52
C ASP A 3 -10.92 -18.02 20.17
N LEU A 4 -11.95 -18.70 19.66
CA LEU A 4 -12.55 -18.43 18.35
C LEU A 4 -13.59 -17.29 18.34
N LYS A 5 -13.87 -16.65 19.49
CA LYS A 5 -14.85 -15.56 19.62
C LYS A 5 -14.22 -14.15 19.63
N ARG A 6 -12.89 -14.00 19.55
CA ARG A 6 -12.21 -12.70 19.76
C ARG A 6 -12.23 -11.74 18.55
N PHE A 7 -12.62 -12.19 17.37
CA PHE A 7 -12.51 -11.39 16.13
C PHE A 7 -13.75 -10.57 15.73
N ASN A 8 -14.78 -10.45 16.57
CA ASN A 8 -16.03 -9.77 16.20
C ASN A 8 -16.26 -8.41 16.88
N LYS A 9 -15.26 -7.51 16.83
CA LYS A 9 -15.49 -6.06 16.95
C LYS A 9 -15.00 -5.40 15.68
N ARG A 10 -15.91 -5.14 14.73
CA ARG A 10 -15.69 -4.23 13.60
C ARG A 10 -15.52 -2.81 14.16
N SER A 11 -14.37 -2.54 14.76
CA SER A 11 -14.10 -1.21 15.30
C SER A 11 -13.98 -0.26 14.10
N PRO A 12 -14.80 0.81 14.02
CA PRO A 12 -14.70 1.77 12.93
C PRO A 12 -13.30 2.36 12.82
N ILE A 13 -12.56 2.45 13.93
CA ILE A 13 -11.15 2.86 13.96
C ILE A 13 -10.26 1.98 13.08
N PHE A 14 -10.51 0.67 13.05
CA PHE A 14 -9.69 -0.28 12.30
C PHE A 14 -9.92 -0.12 10.80
N ILE A 15 -11.17 0.12 10.39
CA ILE A 15 -11.54 0.41 9.01
C ILE A 15 -10.90 1.73 8.57
N ILE A 16 -10.94 2.76 9.40
CA ILE A 16 -10.30 4.05 9.13
C ILE A 16 -8.80 3.87 8.97
N ILE A 17 -8.13 3.16 9.89
CA ILE A 17 -6.68 2.92 9.82
C ILE A 17 -6.30 2.17 8.53
N LEU A 18 -7.00 1.08 8.19
CA LEU A 18 -6.73 0.34 6.95
C LEU A 18 -7.01 1.18 5.69
N GLY A 19 -8.11 1.94 5.71
CA GLY A 19 -8.47 2.85 4.63
C GLY A 19 -7.42 3.94 4.43
N SER A 20 -6.96 4.57 5.51
CA SER A 20 -5.88 5.57 5.49
C SER A 20 -4.57 4.98 4.98
N LEU A 21 -4.18 3.78 5.47
CA LEU A 21 -2.98 3.08 4.99
C LEU A 21 -3.03 2.82 3.48
N THR A 22 -4.20 2.47 2.95
CA THR A 22 -4.41 2.24 1.52
C THR A 22 -4.38 3.56 0.73
N ALA A 23 -4.99 4.61 1.27
CA ALA A 23 -5.09 5.93 0.63
C ALA A 23 -3.73 6.62 0.47
N ILE A 24 -2.75 6.37 1.36
CA ILE A 24 -1.39 6.93 1.25
C ILE A 24 -0.76 6.63 -0.12
N GLY A 25 -0.98 5.42 -0.65
CA GLY A 25 -0.44 5.03 -1.96
C GLY A 25 -0.97 5.91 -3.09
N ALA A 26 -2.29 6.07 -3.17
CA ALA A 26 -2.94 6.91 -4.18
C ALA A 26 -2.59 8.39 -4.02
N LEU A 27 -2.64 8.91 -2.79
CA LEU A 27 -2.29 10.29 -2.49
C LEU A 27 -0.85 10.64 -2.87
N SER A 28 0.10 9.72 -2.66
CA SER A 28 1.50 9.93 -3.02
C SER A 28 1.66 10.15 -4.54
N ILE A 29 0.91 9.41 -5.35
CA ILE A 29 0.95 9.52 -6.82
C ILE A 29 0.32 10.84 -7.27
N ASP A 30 -0.84 11.18 -6.70
CA ASP A 30 -1.56 12.40 -7.02
C ASP A 30 -0.78 13.66 -6.64
N MET A 31 0.00 13.62 -5.56
CA MET A 31 0.90 14.72 -5.18
C MET A 31 2.18 14.76 -6.01
N PHE A 32 2.65 13.63 -6.54
CA PHE A 32 3.89 13.54 -7.29
C PHE A 32 3.81 14.29 -8.63
N LEU A 33 2.72 14.14 -9.38
CA LEU A 33 2.54 14.77 -10.69
C LEU A 33 2.66 16.31 -10.67
N PRO A 34 1.93 17.05 -9.82
CA PRO A 34 2.06 18.50 -9.72
C PRO A 34 3.39 18.94 -9.08
N GLY A 35 4.02 18.09 -8.25
CA GLY A 35 5.33 18.37 -7.64
C GLY A 35 6.54 18.08 -8.54
N LEU A 36 6.35 17.46 -9.72
CA LEU A 36 7.43 17.18 -10.66
C LEU A 36 8.28 18.40 -11.07
N PRO A 37 7.71 19.60 -11.31
CA PRO A 37 8.50 20.79 -11.60
C PRO A 37 9.46 21.14 -10.45
N ASP A 38 8.97 21.12 -9.21
CA ASP A 38 9.75 21.45 -8.01
C ASP A 38 10.86 20.42 -7.77
N ILE A 39 10.54 19.12 -7.88
CA ILE A 39 11.52 18.03 -7.77
C ILE A 39 12.64 18.18 -8.82
N ARG A 40 12.31 18.56 -10.06
CA ARG A 40 13.32 18.77 -11.09
C ARG A 40 14.22 19.95 -10.77
N GLN A 41 13.66 21.04 -10.25
CA GLN A 41 14.40 22.24 -9.90
C GLN A 41 15.32 21.99 -8.70
N ASP A 42 14.81 21.38 -7.65
CA ASP A 42 15.55 21.16 -6.40
C ASP A 42 16.66 20.11 -6.55
N PHE A 43 16.39 19.04 -7.31
CA PHE A 43 17.35 17.95 -7.52
C PHE A 43 18.16 18.06 -8.82
N GLN A 44 18.01 19.16 -9.58
CA GLN A 44 18.66 19.39 -10.88
C GLN A 44 18.58 18.18 -11.82
N THR A 45 17.42 17.52 -11.85
CA THR A 45 17.23 16.23 -12.51
C THR A 45 16.29 16.34 -13.71
N THR A 46 16.26 15.31 -14.55
CA THR A 46 15.36 15.25 -15.70
C THR A 46 13.99 14.69 -15.30
N THR A 47 12.96 14.98 -16.10
CA THR A 47 11.63 14.39 -15.91
C THR A 47 11.66 12.87 -15.93
N SER A 48 12.52 12.27 -16.76
CA SER A 48 12.69 10.83 -16.85
C SER A 48 13.25 10.22 -15.56
N ASN A 49 14.28 10.84 -14.98
CA ASN A 49 14.86 10.39 -13.72
C ASN A 49 13.89 10.55 -12.55
N ALA A 50 13.10 11.63 -12.52
CA ALA A 50 12.04 11.79 -11.52
C ALA A 50 10.94 10.74 -11.71
N GLN A 51 10.45 10.50 -12.93
CA GLN A 51 9.44 9.47 -13.19
C GLN A 51 9.93 8.06 -12.83
N LEU A 52 11.23 7.78 -12.93
CA LEU A 52 11.81 6.51 -12.50
C LEU A 52 11.55 6.24 -11.01
N THR A 53 11.55 7.25 -10.14
CA THR A 53 11.25 7.04 -8.71
C THR A 53 9.80 6.60 -8.51
N LEU A 54 8.87 7.18 -9.28
CA LEU A 54 7.47 6.76 -9.30
C LEU A 54 7.32 5.33 -9.83
N SER A 55 8.05 4.97 -10.89
CA SER A 55 8.08 3.59 -11.40
C SER A 55 8.59 2.61 -10.35
N MET A 56 9.68 2.93 -9.65
CA MET A 56 10.22 2.10 -8.57
C MET A 56 9.24 1.97 -7.40
N PHE A 57 8.53 3.05 -7.05
CA PHE A 57 7.45 3.02 -6.07
C PHE A 57 6.32 2.06 -6.48
N MET A 58 5.86 2.14 -7.72
CA MET A 58 4.83 1.24 -8.27
C MET A 58 5.27 -0.22 -8.28
N ILE A 59 6.52 -0.48 -8.65
CA ILE A 59 7.11 -1.82 -8.60
C ILE A 59 7.11 -2.34 -7.15
N GLY A 60 7.53 -1.50 -6.20
CA GLY A 60 7.47 -1.83 -4.77
C GLY A 60 6.05 -2.16 -4.30
N LEU A 61 5.06 -1.38 -4.71
CA LEU A 61 3.65 -1.67 -4.44
C LEU A 61 3.16 -2.97 -5.10
N ALA A 62 3.57 -3.24 -6.34
CA ALA A 62 3.21 -4.46 -7.04
C ALA A 62 3.75 -5.70 -6.32
N PHE A 63 5.03 -5.68 -5.93
CA PHE A 63 5.62 -6.73 -5.10
C PHE A 63 4.94 -6.82 -3.74
N GLY A 64 4.69 -5.67 -3.09
CA GLY A 64 3.96 -5.61 -1.83
C GLY A 64 2.62 -6.32 -1.92
N ASN A 65 1.80 -6.04 -2.94
CA ASN A 65 0.52 -6.72 -3.16
C ASN A 65 0.71 -8.21 -3.51
N LEU A 66 1.71 -8.53 -4.34
CA LEU A 66 1.99 -9.91 -4.76
C LEU A 66 2.39 -10.82 -3.60
N PHE A 67 3.12 -10.31 -2.60
CA PHE A 67 3.50 -11.08 -1.42
C PHE A 67 2.47 -10.96 -0.29
N ALA A 68 1.99 -9.75 0.00
CA ALA A 68 1.05 -9.53 1.09
C ALA A 68 -0.27 -10.27 0.87
N GLY A 69 -0.75 -10.40 -0.36
CA GLY A 69 -1.96 -11.19 -0.67
C GLY A 69 -1.82 -12.67 -0.28
N PRO A 70 -0.91 -13.44 -0.91
CA PRO A 70 -0.67 -14.84 -0.59
C PRO A 70 -0.21 -15.09 0.85
N ILE A 71 0.59 -14.21 1.45
CA ILE A 71 1.03 -14.34 2.85
C ILE A 71 -0.15 -14.08 3.80
N SER A 72 -0.99 -13.07 3.52
CA SER A 72 -2.22 -12.82 4.28
C SER A 72 -3.19 -14.00 4.14
N ASP A 73 -3.30 -14.56 2.94
CA ASP A 73 -4.15 -15.71 2.66
C ASP A 73 -3.61 -16.98 3.33
N SER A 74 -2.31 -17.23 3.34
CA SER A 74 -1.70 -18.41 3.97
C SER A 74 -1.68 -18.34 5.50
N THR A 75 -1.55 -17.13 6.08
CA THR A 75 -1.48 -16.93 7.54
C THR A 75 -2.86 -16.72 8.16
N GLY A 76 -3.87 -16.32 7.37
CA GLY A 76 -5.18 -15.86 7.86
C GLY A 76 -6.42 -16.53 7.27
N ARG A 77 -6.38 -17.08 6.05
CA ARG A 77 -7.51 -17.91 5.57
C ARG A 77 -7.27 -19.30 6.09
N LYS A 78 -7.95 -19.63 7.20
CA LYS A 78 -8.10 -20.99 7.73
C LYS A 78 -7.98 -21.98 6.59
N SER A 79 -7.01 -22.88 6.68
CA SER A 79 -7.04 -24.16 5.99
C SER A 79 -8.47 -24.70 6.06
N ARG A 80 -9.18 -24.56 4.94
CA ARG A 80 -10.46 -25.19 4.66
C ARG A 80 -10.36 -25.71 3.24
N LEU A 81 -9.49 -26.69 3.08
CA LEU A 81 -9.69 -27.77 2.15
C LEU A 81 -9.28 -29.04 2.88
N LEU A 82 -10.24 -29.57 3.65
CA LEU A 82 -10.63 -30.97 3.87
C LEU A 82 -11.50 -31.06 5.14
#